data_AF-A0AB35YA35-F1
#
_entry.id   AF-A0AB35YA35-F1
#
_cell.length_a   1.000
_cell.length_b   1.000
_cell.length_c   1.000
_cell.angle_alpha   90.00
_cell.angle_beta   90.00
_cell.angle_gamma   90.00
#
_symmetry.space_group_name_H-M   'P 1'
#
loop_
_entity.id
_entity.type
_entity.pdbx_description
1 polymer ?
#
loop_
_entity_poly.entity_id
_entity_poly.type
_entity_poly.pdbx_seq_one_letter_code
_entity_poly.pdbx_strand_id
1 'polypeptide(L)'
;TNPSDVKCIYTSVWPDNEYTRLICEPESGTIEYILDGSNAGYYAIFYNNISEEEIQKYIDQLKTLGYAEEASASESVSTGVLLRKDETWISIAYSEGGFGIRISVEKS
;
A
#
# COMPACT_ATOMS: atom_id res chain seq x y z
N THR A 1 -7.53 8.55 16.79
CA THR A 1 -8.45 7.72 15.98
C THR A 1 -8.95 6.60 16.86
N ASN A 2 -10.27 6.37 16.88
CA ASN A 2 -10.85 5.31 17.70
C ASN A 2 -10.62 3.97 16.98
N PRO A 3 -10.12 2.90 17.65
CA PRO A 3 -9.85 1.61 16.99
C PRO A 3 -11.10 0.97 16.35
N SER A 4 -12.30 1.42 16.73
CA SER A 4 -13.60 0.95 16.22
C SER A 4 -13.88 1.32 14.77
N ASP A 5 -13.12 2.24 14.18
CA ASP A 5 -13.48 2.86 12.90
C ASP A 5 -12.76 2.22 11.70
N VAL A 6 -11.96 1.18 11.94
CA VAL A 6 -11.24 0.42 10.91
C VAL A 6 -11.98 -0.89 10.67
N LYS A 7 -12.38 -1.12 9.42
CA LYS A 7 -13.05 -2.36 9.01
C LYS A 7 -12.06 -3.29 8.32
N CYS A 8 -11.91 -4.49 8.85
CA CYS A 8 -11.20 -5.57 8.15
C CYS A 8 -12.11 -6.21 7.09
N ILE A 9 -11.64 -6.31 5.86
CA ILE A 9 -12.38 -6.87 4.72
C ILE A 9 -11.51 -7.95 4.08
N TYR A 10 -11.99 -9.20 4.09
CA TYR A 10 -11.34 -10.32 3.40
C TYR A 10 -11.86 -10.39 1.97
N THR A 11 -10.96 -10.18 1.00
CA THR A 11 -11.28 -10.19 -0.43
C THR A 11 -10.01 -10.48 -1.22
N SER A 12 -10.16 -11.10 -2.40
CA SER A 12 -9.09 -11.24 -3.39
C SER A 12 -9.27 -10.28 -4.58
N VAL A 13 -10.27 -9.38 -4.52
CA VAL A 13 -10.62 -8.45 -5.59
C VAL A 13 -10.08 -7.06 -5.26
N TRP A 14 -9.39 -6.45 -6.22
CA TRP A 14 -8.94 -5.05 -6.12
C TRP A 14 -10.13 -4.11 -5.91
N PRO A 15 -10.14 -3.31 -4.83
CA PRO A 15 -11.26 -2.44 -4.52
C PRO A 15 -11.22 -1.21 -5.42
N ASP A 16 -12.36 -0.79 -5.98
CA ASP A 16 -12.49 0.48 -6.71
C ASP A 16 -13.01 1.57 -5.76
N ASN A 17 -12.11 2.43 -5.25
CA ASN A 17 -12.45 3.54 -4.35
C ASN A 17 -11.52 4.75 -4.53
N GLU A 18 -11.73 5.80 -3.73
CA GLU A 18 -10.96 7.05 -3.82
C GLU A 18 -9.46 6.89 -3.57
N TYR A 19 -9.03 5.88 -2.81
CA TYR A 19 -7.62 5.62 -2.50
C TYR A 19 -6.96 4.78 -3.59
N THR A 20 -7.59 3.69 -4.02
CA THR A 20 -7.01 2.77 -5.02
C THR A 20 -7.03 3.32 -6.43
N ARG A 21 -7.83 4.35 -6.72
CA ARG A 21 -7.73 5.11 -7.98
C ARG A 21 -6.45 5.94 -8.11
N LEU A 22 -5.75 6.19 -7.00
CA LEU A 22 -4.52 6.98 -6.98
C LEU A 22 -3.29 6.16 -7.38
N ILE A 23 -3.39 4.83 -7.32
CA ILE A 23 -2.32 3.87 -7.58
C ILE A 23 -2.76 2.83 -8.61
N CYS A 24 -1.83 2.11 -9.22
CA CYS A 24 -2.15 0.91 -9.98
C CYS A 24 -2.29 -0.31 -9.08
N GLU A 25 -3.05 -1.32 -9.51
CA GLU A 25 -3.03 -2.64 -8.91
C GLU A 25 -1.65 -3.30 -9.16
N PRO A 26 -1.02 -3.93 -8.16
CA PRO A 26 0.16 -4.78 -8.39
C PRO A 26 -0.15 -5.89 -9.41
N GLU A 27 0.76 -6.13 -10.36
CA GLU A 27 0.57 -7.17 -11.40
C GLU A 27 0.61 -8.62 -10.87
N SER A 28 1.10 -8.80 -9.64
CA SER A 28 1.32 -10.08 -8.99
C SER A 28 0.86 -10.04 -7.54
N GLY A 29 0.75 -11.23 -6.93
CA GLY A 29 0.25 -11.41 -5.58
C GLY A 29 -1.26 -11.65 -5.52
N THR A 30 -1.73 -11.99 -4.33
CA THR A 30 -3.16 -12.13 -4.05
C THR A 30 -3.48 -11.31 -2.81
N ILE A 31 -4.52 -10.48 -2.88
CA ILE A 31 -4.99 -9.73 -1.72
C ILE A 31 -5.46 -10.76 -0.67
N GLU A 32 -4.91 -10.64 0.53
CA GLU A 32 -5.29 -11.44 1.69
C GLU A 32 -6.44 -10.75 2.44
N TYR A 33 -6.26 -9.47 2.73
CA TYR A 33 -7.26 -8.62 3.37
C TYR A 33 -6.97 -7.13 3.17
N ILE A 34 -7.97 -6.33 3.50
CA ILE A 34 -7.93 -4.87 3.47
C ILE A 34 -8.26 -4.35 4.86
N LEU A 35 -7.58 -3.29 5.28
CA LEU A 35 -8.00 -2.45 6.39
C LEU A 35 -8.56 -1.15 5.83
N ASP A 36 -9.89 -1.05 5.83
CA ASP A 36 -10.61 0.16 5.49
C ASP A 36 -10.60 1.10 6.70
N GLY A 37 -9.60 1.99 6.72
CA GLY A 37 -9.45 3.05 7.69
C GLY A 37 -9.89 4.41 7.12
N SER A 38 -10.81 4.45 6.17
CA SER A 38 -11.16 5.69 5.45
C SER A 38 -11.66 6.80 6.40
N ASN A 39 -12.33 6.41 7.49
CA ASN A 39 -12.73 7.30 8.59
C ASN A 39 -11.52 7.94 9.32
N ALA A 40 -10.37 7.26 9.29
CA ALA A 40 -9.09 7.71 9.81
C ALA A 40 -8.16 8.26 8.70
N GLY A 41 -8.65 8.43 7.47
CA GLY A 41 -7.91 9.05 6.36
C GLY A 41 -6.94 8.11 5.63
N TYR A 42 -7.05 6.79 5.80
CA TYR A 42 -6.16 5.86 5.11
C TYR A 42 -6.87 4.59 4.64
N TYR A 43 -6.27 3.92 3.66
CA TYR A 43 -6.72 2.62 3.19
C TYR A 43 -5.49 1.71 3.05
N ALA A 44 -5.55 0.50 3.59
CA ALA A 44 -4.42 -0.43 3.52
C ALA A 44 -4.82 -1.77 2.92
N ILE A 45 -3.96 -2.30 2.05
CA ILE A 45 -4.17 -3.55 1.31
C ILE A 45 -2.99 -4.46 1.61
N PHE A 46 -3.28 -5.69 2.02
CA PHE A 46 -2.29 -6.69 2.37
C PHE A 46 -2.37 -7.85 1.39
N TYR A 47 -1.21 -8.31 0.97
CA TYR A 47 -1.01 -9.32 -0.06
C TYR A 47 -0.19 -10.48 0.47
N ASN A 48 -0.42 -11.65 -0.13
CA ASN A 48 0.46 -12.80 -0.07
C ASN A 48 0.88 -13.24 -1.49
N ASN A 49 1.72 -14.27 -1.57
CA ASN A 49 2.16 -14.89 -2.83
C ASN A 49 2.77 -13.90 -3.85
N ILE A 50 3.57 -12.96 -3.36
CA ILE A 50 4.30 -12.00 -4.17
C ILE A 50 5.77 -12.01 -3.75
N SER A 51 6.67 -12.03 -4.72
CA SER A 51 8.12 -12.01 -4.51
C SER A 51 8.65 -10.59 -4.32
N GLU A 52 9.83 -10.45 -3.71
CA GLU A 52 10.47 -9.13 -3.57
C GLU A 52 10.75 -8.47 -4.93
N GLU A 53 11.09 -9.24 -5.96
CA GLU A 53 11.30 -8.71 -7.32
C GLU A 53 10.01 -8.09 -7.89
N GLU A 54 8.87 -8.76 -7.69
CA GLU A 54 7.56 -8.25 -8.12
C GLU A 54 7.14 -7.01 -7.31
N ILE A 55 7.48 -6.94 -6.02
CA ILE A 55 7.26 -5.76 -5.20
C ILE A 55 8.13 -4.58 -5.68
N GLN A 56 9.39 -4.82 -6.02
CA GLN A 56 10.26 -3.79 -6.60
C GLN A 56 9.70 -3.27 -7.93
N LYS A 57 9.25 -4.17 -8.79
CA LYS A 57 8.58 -3.79 -10.05
C LYS A 57 7.36 -2.90 -9.79
N TYR A 58 6.56 -3.24 -8.79
CA TYR A 58 5.41 -2.41 -8.39
C TYR A 58 5.83 -1.02 -7.88
N ILE A 59 6.89 -0.92 -7.09
CA ILE A 59 7.44 0.38 -6.64
C ILE A 59 7.89 1.22 -7.86
N ASP A 60 8.54 0.61 -8.85
CA ASP A 60 8.98 1.29 -10.07
C ASP A 60 7.79 1.76 -10.93
N GLN A 61 6.70 1.00 -10.95
CA GLN A 61 5.45 1.43 -11.59
C GLN A 61 4.86 2.67 -10.92
N LEU A 62 4.82 2.70 -9.58
CA LEU A 62 4.38 3.89 -8.84
C LEU A 62 5.29 5.10 -9.13
N LYS A 63 6.61 4.89 -9.20
CA LYS A 63 7.55 5.96 -9.58
C LYS A 63 7.28 6.49 -10.99
N THR A 64 6.96 5.59 -11.93
CA THR A 64 6.57 5.96 -13.30
C THR A 64 5.25 6.75 -13.35
N LEU A 65 4.33 6.52 -12.41
CA LEU A 65 3.09 7.30 -12.24
C LEU A 65 3.30 8.68 -11.59
N GLY A 66 4.55 9.03 -11.27
CA GLY A 66 4.94 10.32 -10.72
C GLY A 66 5.08 10.37 -9.19
N TYR A 67 5.08 9.22 -8.51
CA TYR A 67 5.41 9.18 -7.09
C TYR A 67 6.93 9.31 -6.88
N ALA A 68 7.35 10.25 -6.04
CA ALA A 68 8.73 10.38 -5.62
C ALA A 68 8.98 9.53 -4.37
N GLU A 69 10.18 8.94 -4.26
CA GLU A 69 10.61 8.30 -3.02
C GLU A 69 11.07 9.36 -2.02
N GLU A 70 10.45 9.38 -0.85
CA GLU A 70 10.75 10.30 0.24
C GLU A 70 11.68 9.65 1.28
N ALA A 71 11.50 8.35 1.53
CA ALA A 71 12.35 7.58 2.41
C ALA A 71 12.28 6.09 2.08
N SER A 72 13.36 5.39 2.37
CA SER A 72 13.41 3.92 2.37
C SER A 72 14.32 3.43 3.49
N ALA A 73 13.97 2.28 4.05
CA ALA A 73 14.77 1.60 5.07
C ALA A 73 14.64 0.09 4.89
N SER A 74 15.77 -0.61 4.87
CA SER A 74 15.84 -2.06 4.76
C SER A 74 16.58 -2.62 5.97
N GLU A 75 15.92 -3.54 6.66
CA GLU A 75 16.44 -4.29 7.79
C GLU A 75 16.56 -5.78 7.41
N SER A 76 17.14 -6.59 8.29
CA SER A 76 17.37 -8.03 8.01
C SER A 76 16.11 -8.85 7.79
N VAL A 77 14.95 -8.34 8.19
CA VAL A 77 13.66 -9.07 8.15
C VAL A 77 12.57 -8.34 7.38
N SER A 78 12.76 -7.06 7.03
CA SER A 78 11.75 -6.27 6.35
C SER A 78 12.33 -5.06 5.64
N THR A 79 11.64 -4.59 4.61
CA THR A 79 11.91 -3.30 3.95
C THR A 79 10.67 -2.43 3.95
N GLY A 80 10.87 -1.14 4.23
CA GLY A 80 9.86 -0.10 4.14
C GLY A 80 10.25 0.95 3.10
N VAL A 81 9.28 1.41 2.32
CA VAL A 81 9.43 2.49 1.33
C VAL A 81 8.28 3.47 1.50
N LEU A 82 8.61 4.75 1.56
CA LEU A 82 7.66 5.86 1.61
C LEU A 82 7.73 6.65 0.31
N LEU A 83 6.60 6.72 -0.39
CA LEU A 83 6.44 7.47 -1.63
C LEU A 83 5.41 8.59 -1.45
N ARG A 84 5.61 9.71 -2.16
CA ARG A 84 4.70 10.85 -2.15
C ARG A 84 4.41 11.37 -3.56
N LYS A 85 3.17 11.79 -3.77
CA LYS A 85 2.72 12.57 -4.92
C LYS A 85 1.61 13.50 -4.46
N ASP A 86 1.81 14.80 -4.62
CA ASP A 86 0.88 15.84 -4.14
C ASP A 86 0.55 15.65 -2.65
N GLU A 87 -0.72 15.47 -2.28
CA GLU A 87 -1.21 15.22 -0.92
C GLU A 87 -1.31 13.71 -0.58
N THR A 88 -0.90 12.84 -1.50
CA THR A 88 -0.98 11.39 -1.35
C THR A 88 0.34 10.80 -0.88
N TRP A 89 0.27 10.04 0.21
CA TRP A 89 1.36 9.25 0.75
C TRP A 89 1.08 7.76 0.54
N ILE A 90 2.11 7.03 0.08
CA ILE A 90 2.10 5.58 -0.02
C ILE A 90 3.22 5.04 0.87
N SER A 91 2.83 4.30 1.91
CA SER A 91 3.76 3.53 2.73
C SER A 91 3.69 2.07 2.30
N ILE A 92 4.79 1.55 1.79
CA ILE A 92 4.97 0.15 1.41
C ILE A 92 5.82 -0.52 2.47
N ALA A 93 5.41 -1.69 2.94
CA ALA A 93 6.19 -2.52 3.83
C ALA A 93 6.13 -3.97 3.34
N TYR A 94 7.28 -4.64 3.25
CA TYR A 94 7.33 -6.04 2.86
C TYR A 94 8.43 -6.82 3.58
N SER A 95 8.20 -8.11 3.74
CA SER A 95 9.07 -9.09 4.36
C SER A 95 8.86 -10.46 3.71
N GLU A 96 9.63 -11.47 4.13
CA GLU A 96 9.36 -12.85 3.78
C GLU A 96 7.94 -13.25 4.25
N GLY A 97 7.02 -13.38 3.30
CA GLY A 97 5.63 -13.78 3.55
C GLY A 97 4.60 -12.67 3.76
N GLY A 98 4.95 -11.40 3.65
CA GLY A 98 3.98 -10.31 3.81
C GLY A 98 4.31 -9.07 2.97
N PHE A 99 3.29 -8.53 2.29
CA PHE A 99 3.37 -7.28 1.55
C PHE A 99 2.18 -6.40 1.89
N GLY A 100 2.43 -5.19 2.37
CA GLY A 100 1.42 -4.21 2.75
C GLY A 100 1.59 -2.89 2.00
N ILE A 101 0.49 -2.36 1.51
CA ILE A 101 0.39 -1.03 0.89
C ILE A 101 -0.56 -0.22 1.75
N ARG A 102 -0.11 0.91 2.30
CA ARG A 102 -0.96 1.88 2.99
C ARG A 102 -0.98 3.19 2.22
N ILE A 103 -2.17 3.60 1.82
CA ILE A 103 -2.46 4.83 1.09
C ILE A 103 -3.06 5.81 2.09
N SER A 104 -2.53 7.03 2.16
CA SER A 104 -3.07 8.09 3.01
C SER A 104 -3.13 9.38 2.22
N VAL A 105 -4.21 10.14 2.40
CA VAL A 105 -4.37 11.44 1.76
C VAL A 105 -4.47 12.48 2.88
N GLU A 106 -3.59 13.47 2.85
CA GLU A 106 -3.70 14.64 3.73
C GLU A 106 -5.01 15.36 3.39
N LYS A 107 -5.97 15.36 4.31
CA LYS A 107 -7.21 16.14 4.14
C LYS A 107 -6.90 17.59 4.55
N SER A 108 -7.10 18.50 3.60
CA SER A 108 -6.99 19.95 3.77
C SER A 108 -8.02 20.51 4.76
#